data_AF-A0AAE3KNU5-F1
#
_entry.id   AF-A0AAE3KNU5-F1
#
_cell.length_a   1.000
_cell.length_b   1.000
_cell.length_c   1.000
_cell.angle_alpha   90.00
_cell.angle_beta   90.00
_cell.angle_gamma   90.00
#
_symmetry.space_group_name_H-M   'P 1'
#
loop_
_entity.id
_entity.type
_entity.pdbx_description
1 polymer ?
#
loop_
_entity_poly.entity_id
_entity_poly.type
_entity_poly.pdbx_seq_one_letter_code
_entity_poly.pdbx_strand_id
1 'polypeptide(L)'
;MLAKRHILFISIAVCLVGLLTSCANSTTGKSLERSFAADPKLKDNPTISGNSQQNNPENPSAAALPQDFPAEIPRYPEAKLEKVEALTVPEASGKTTIWSSSDPSNLILNFYKKAFETGNWQVISQPTEEDGGNFVIRGNDLQITIVISGGGGISNPEETPSTTPQTPGTNLSITTFEIQYIRNTNQASASPPQPQPSGDNVTPKPISSPSGGESQNFTDFDKIPQGLRESVEDLAALGVLTLTPSNTKTNSDITQTQFEPNKTITRREYARWLVAANNKIYANKPGLQIRLAATTDQPAFQDIPKTDPDFPTIQALADAGLIPSPLSGDATAVQFRPDAPLTRENLILWKVPLDTRQVLPASAIDTVQQTWGFQDTAKIDPKALRAVLADFQNGERANIRRVFGYTTLFQPKKSVTRAEAAAALWYFGSQSEGISAREAR
;
A
#
# COMPACT_ATOMS: atom_id res chain seq x y z
N MET A 1 53.10 60.10 0.02
CA MET A 1 52.49 58.75 0.00
C MET A 1 51.10 58.87 -0.59
N LEU A 2 50.99 58.72 -1.91
CA LEU A 2 49.73 58.68 -2.66
C LEU A 2 50.04 57.93 -3.97
N ALA A 3 49.02 57.26 -4.51
CA ALA A 3 48.99 56.57 -5.80
C ALA A 3 49.53 55.12 -5.84
N LYS A 4 48.60 54.16 -5.77
CA LYS A 4 48.23 53.28 -6.90
C LYS A 4 47.18 52.26 -6.45
N ARG A 5 45.93 52.73 -6.39
CA ARG A 5 44.72 51.90 -6.41
C ARG A 5 44.28 51.82 -7.88
N HIS A 6 43.76 50.68 -8.33
CA HIS A 6 43.17 50.42 -9.67
C HIS A 6 44.06 49.86 -10.80
N ILE A 7 44.82 48.76 -10.60
CA ILE A 7 45.23 47.89 -11.74
C ILE A 7 45.14 46.38 -11.45
N LEU A 8 45.00 45.93 -10.19
CA LEU A 8 45.01 44.50 -9.87
C LEU A 8 43.63 43.84 -9.72
N PHE A 9 42.60 44.32 -10.43
CA PHE A 9 41.27 43.69 -10.49
C PHE A 9 40.89 43.17 -11.89
N ILE A 10 41.81 43.21 -12.85
CA ILE A 10 41.55 42.75 -14.23
C ILE A 10 42.27 41.41 -14.55
N SER A 11 43.08 40.87 -13.64
CA SER A 11 43.92 39.69 -13.95
C SER A 11 43.37 38.33 -13.45
N ILE A 12 42.18 38.28 -12.85
CA ILE A 12 41.53 37.03 -12.37
C ILE A 12 40.19 36.77 -13.10
N ALA A 13 39.97 37.42 -14.25
CA ALA A 13 38.79 37.19 -15.10
C ALA A 13 39.12 36.45 -16.41
N VAL A 14 40.39 36.09 -16.66
CA VAL A 14 40.83 35.48 -17.94
C VAL A 14 41.25 34.01 -17.80
N CYS A 15 41.31 33.44 -16.60
CA CYS A 15 41.59 32.01 -16.40
C CYS A 15 40.35 31.11 -16.31
N LEU A 16 39.15 31.61 -16.60
CA LEU A 16 37.87 30.90 -16.37
C LEU A 16 37.03 30.65 -17.64
N VAL A 17 37.61 30.75 -18.84
CA VAL A 17 36.92 30.47 -20.12
C VAL A 17 37.61 29.36 -20.95
N GLY A 18 38.57 28.62 -20.36
CA GLY A 18 39.41 27.66 -21.09
C GLY A 18 39.07 26.16 -21.01
N LEU A 19 37.99 25.74 -20.34
CA LEU A 19 37.77 24.31 -20.05
C LEU A 19 36.36 23.77 -20.38
N LEU A 20 35.62 24.40 -21.32
CA LEU A 20 34.31 23.88 -21.78
C LEU A 20 34.27 23.49 -23.26
N THR A 21 35.36 22.92 -23.78
CA THR A 21 35.35 22.27 -25.11
C THR A 21 36.13 20.95 -25.09
N SER A 22 35.64 19.97 -24.33
CA SER A 22 36.15 18.59 -24.44
C SER A 22 35.14 17.54 -23.94
N CYS A 23 33.92 17.49 -24.47
CA CYS A 23 33.06 16.29 -24.36
C CYS A 23 32.12 16.10 -25.58
N ALA A 24 32.47 16.59 -26.78
CA ALA A 24 31.63 16.41 -27.97
C ALA A 24 32.08 15.28 -28.91
N ASN A 25 33.10 14.48 -28.56
CA ASN A 25 33.59 13.42 -29.44
C ASN A 25 34.18 12.21 -28.69
N SER A 26 33.58 11.80 -27.57
CA SER A 26 33.97 10.56 -26.88
C SER A 26 33.24 9.35 -27.48
N THR A 27 33.92 8.21 -27.51
CA THR A 27 33.45 6.92 -28.03
C THR A 27 32.18 6.41 -27.35
N THR A 28 31.89 6.86 -26.13
CA THR A 28 30.68 6.50 -25.38
C THR A 28 29.39 7.10 -25.97
N GLY A 29 29.44 8.30 -26.55
CA GLY A 29 28.27 8.94 -27.18
C GLY A 29 27.81 8.22 -28.46
N LYS A 30 28.75 7.74 -29.27
CA LYS A 30 28.46 6.98 -30.50
C LYS A 30 27.90 5.58 -30.25
N SER A 31 28.08 5.04 -29.04
CA SER A 31 27.53 3.74 -28.65
C SER A 31 26.06 3.83 -28.21
N LEU A 32 25.65 4.96 -27.64
CA LEU A 32 24.24 5.25 -27.28
C LEU A 32 23.40 5.64 -28.52
N GLU A 33 23.99 6.33 -29.49
CA GLU A 33 23.30 6.66 -30.75
C GLU A 33 22.96 5.40 -31.57
N ARG A 34 23.77 4.33 -31.45
CA ARG A 34 23.49 3.02 -32.06
C ARG A 34 22.44 2.20 -31.33
N SER A 35 22.19 2.42 -30.04
CA SER A 35 21.16 1.69 -29.30
C SER A 35 19.74 2.22 -29.55
N PHE A 36 19.62 3.44 -30.07
CA PHE A 36 18.33 4.03 -30.47
C PHE A 36 18.10 4.06 -31.99
N ALA A 37 19.07 3.61 -32.78
CA ALA A 37 18.87 3.45 -34.22
C ALA A 37 17.86 2.32 -34.48
N ALA A 38 16.85 2.59 -35.31
CA ALA A 38 15.86 1.59 -35.71
C ALA A 38 16.54 0.37 -36.35
N ASP A 39 16.07 -0.82 -35.98
CA ASP A 39 16.61 -2.10 -36.47
C ASP A 39 16.61 -2.13 -38.01
N PRO A 40 17.78 -2.26 -38.67
CA PRO A 40 17.87 -2.27 -40.13
C PRO A 40 17.25 -3.52 -40.79
N LYS A 41 16.76 -4.50 -40.01
CA LYS A 41 16.07 -5.70 -40.54
C LYS A 41 14.58 -5.51 -40.85
N LEU A 42 14.01 -4.32 -40.69
CA LEU A 42 12.63 -4.02 -41.12
C LEU A 42 12.51 -3.49 -42.56
N LYS A 43 13.58 -3.56 -43.37
CA LYS A 43 13.61 -3.00 -44.74
C LYS A 43 13.07 -3.89 -45.85
N ASP A 44 12.78 -5.16 -45.58
CA ASP A 44 12.28 -6.07 -46.61
C ASP A 44 10.90 -6.63 -46.23
N ASN A 45 9.86 -5.84 -46.50
CA ASN A 45 8.55 -6.41 -46.76
C ASN A 45 7.92 -5.71 -47.98
N PRO A 46 7.80 -6.37 -49.14
CA PRO A 46 7.21 -5.78 -50.32
C PRO A 46 5.68 -5.65 -50.18
N THR A 47 5.21 -4.41 -50.34
CA THR A 47 3.81 -3.97 -50.44
C THR A 47 3.09 -4.49 -51.69
N ILE A 48 1.82 -4.91 -51.54
CA ILE A 48 0.81 -4.96 -52.60
C ILE A 48 -0.37 -4.12 -52.10
N SER A 49 -0.36 -2.81 -52.34
CA SER A 49 -0.97 -2.09 -53.49
C SER A 49 -2.49 -1.95 -53.39
N GLY A 50 -2.92 -0.71 -53.13
CA GLY A 50 -4.31 -0.27 -53.12
C GLY A 50 -4.48 1.23 -52.84
N ASN A 51 -3.90 2.06 -53.70
CA ASN A 51 -4.19 3.48 -54.00
C ASN A 51 -4.61 4.45 -52.87
N SER A 52 -3.69 5.37 -52.57
CA SER A 52 -3.96 6.67 -51.96
C SER A 52 -4.43 7.69 -53.01
N GLN A 53 -5.64 8.23 -52.82
CA GLN A 53 -5.99 9.57 -53.27
C GLN A 53 -5.84 10.56 -52.11
N GLN A 54 -5.00 11.54 -52.39
CA GLN A 54 -4.78 12.86 -51.80
C GLN A 54 -5.97 13.47 -51.03
N ASN A 55 -5.74 13.88 -49.77
CA ASN A 55 -6.12 15.21 -49.25
C ASN A 55 -5.47 15.53 -47.90
N ASN A 56 -5.34 16.85 -47.68
CA ASN A 56 -4.75 17.64 -46.59
C ASN A 56 -4.88 17.10 -45.14
N PRO A 57 -4.03 17.59 -44.20
CA PRO A 57 -3.96 17.07 -42.83
C PRO A 57 -5.20 17.49 -42.03
N GLU A 58 -6.13 16.55 -41.87
CA GLU A 58 -7.21 16.64 -40.89
C GLU A 58 -6.81 15.96 -39.59
N ASN A 59 -7.04 16.70 -38.50
CA ASN A 59 -7.41 16.28 -37.14
C ASN A 59 -7.06 14.85 -36.68
N PRO A 60 -6.44 14.68 -35.48
CA PRO A 60 -6.33 13.35 -34.88
C PRO A 60 -7.74 12.77 -34.68
N SER A 61 -7.98 11.66 -35.38
CA SER A 61 -9.22 10.88 -35.35
C SER A 61 -9.65 10.61 -33.91
N ALA A 62 -10.88 10.99 -33.57
CA ALA A 62 -11.52 10.68 -32.31
C ALA A 62 -11.46 9.16 -32.06
N ALA A 63 -11.04 8.76 -30.85
CA ALA A 63 -11.06 7.35 -30.45
C ALA A 63 -12.50 6.84 -30.48
N ALA A 64 -12.75 5.73 -31.17
CA ALA A 64 -14.05 5.10 -31.23
C ALA A 64 -14.27 4.21 -30.00
N LEU A 65 -15.47 4.29 -29.41
CA LEU A 65 -15.86 3.47 -28.26
C LEU A 65 -15.81 1.97 -28.63
N PRO A 66 -15.30 1.08 -27.76
CA PRO A 66 -15.33 -0.36 -28.02
C PRO A 66 -16.76 -0.87 -28.18
N GLN A 67 -17.02 -1.77 -29.13
CA GLN A 67 -18.37 -2.33 -29.35
C GLN A 67 -18.89 -3.15 -28.16
N ASP A 68 -18.00 -3.59 -27.28
CA ASP A 68 -18.26 -4.34 -26.06
C ASP A 68 -18.30 -3.46 -24.80
N PHE A 69 -18.29 -2.13 -24.95
CA PHE A 69 -18.43 -1.23 -23.80
C PHE A 69 -19.81 -1.44 -23.13
N PRO A 70 -19.87 -1.72 -21.82
CA PRO A 70 -21.14 -2.00 -21.15
C PRO A 70 -22.07 -0.78 -21.22
N ALA A 71 -23.27 -0.98 -21.75
CA ALA A 71 -24.27 0.09 -21.91
C ALA A 71 -24.77 0.61 -20.56
N GLU A 72 -24.55 -0.16 -19.50
CA GLU A 72 -24.92 0.13 -18.13
C GLU A 72 -24.05 1.25 -17.53
N ILE A 73 -22.84 1.49 -18.04
CA ILE A 73 -21.96 2.57 -17.54
C ILE A 73 -22.52 3.94 -18.00
N PRO A 74 -22.95 4.82 -17.07
CA PRO A 74 -23.45 6.15 -17.42
C PRO A 74 -22.36 6.95 -18.13
N ARG A 75 -22.69 7.52 -19.29
CA ARG A 75 -21.73 8.33 -20.06
C ARG A 75 -21.86 9.80 -19.68
N TYR A 76 -20.74 10.41 -19.29
CA TYR A 76 -20.70 11.85 -19.09
C TYR A 76 -20.87 12.58 -20.45
N PRO A 77 -21.88 13.44 -20.63
CA PRO A 77 -22.24 13.99 -21.95
C PRO A 77 -21.15 14.83 -22.63
N GLU A 78 -20.42 15.63 -21.86
CA GLU A 78 -19.39 16.56 -22.36
C GLU A 78 -17.97 15.95 -22.31
N ALA A 79 -17.86 14.62 -22.24
CA ALA A 79 -16.58 13.92 -22.24
C ALA A 79 -16.20 13.39 -23.63
N LYS A 80 -14.93 13.51 -23.97
CA LYS A 80 -14.32 12.94 -25.18
C LYS A 80 -13.45 11.75 -24.79
N LEU A 81 -13.63 10.63 -25.50
CA LEU A 81 -12.80 9.44 -25.34
C LEU A 81 -11.43 9.70 -25.96
N GLU A 82 -10.37 9.53 -25.17
CA GLU A 82 -8.99 9.69 -25.63
C GLU A 82 -8.34 8.35 -25.94
N LYS A 83 -8.57 7.34 -25.08
CA LYS A 83 -7.87 6.05 -25.19
C LYS A 83 -8.70 4.90 -24.65
N VAL A 84 -8.48 3.71 -25.23
CA VAL A 84 -8.99 2.43 -24.73
C VAL A 84 -7.80 1.48 -24.59
N GLU A 85 -7.68 0.84 -23.43
CA GLU A 85 -6.67 -0.18 -23.14
C GLU A 85 -7.34 -1.48 -22.69
N ALA A 86 -6.79 -2.62 -23.11
CA ALA A 86 -7.26 -3.92 -22.63
C ALA A 86 -6.65 -4.21 -21.25
N LEU A 87 -7.48 -4.66 -20.30
CA LEU A 87 -7.05 -5.04 -18.97
C LEU A 87 -7.03 -6.56 -18.86
N THR A 88 -5.84 -7.15 -18.76
CA THR A 88 -5.67 -8.59 -18.53
C THR A 88 -5.53 -8.84 -17.03
N VAL A 89 -6.58 -9.33 -16.39
CA VAL A 89 -6.55 -9.80 -14.99
C VAL A 89 -6.71 -11.32 -14.95
N PRO A 90 -6.13 -12.03 -13.97
CA PRO A 90 -6.36 -13.47 -13.81
C PRO A 90 -7.86 -13.74 -13.62
N GLU A 91 -8.42 -14.63 -14.44
CA GLU A 91 -9.82 -15.10 -14.40
C GLU A 91 -10.92 -14.13 -14.84
N ALA A 92 -10.60 -12.93 -15.36
CA ALA A 92 -11.60 -12.03 -15.94
C ALA A 92 -11.05 -11.17 -17.09
N SER A 93 -11.92 -10.75 -18.01
CA SER A 93 -11.59 -9.80 -19.07
C SER A 93 -12.17 -8.42 -18.75
N GLY A 94 -11.33 -7.39 -18.74
CA GLY A 94 -11.76 -6.01 -18.58
C GLY A 94 -11.12 -5.06 -19.57
N LYS A 95 -11.56 -3.80 -19.59
CA LYS A 95 -10.90 -2.72 -20.31
C LYS A 95 -10.85 -1.46 -19.46
N THR A 96 -9.88 -0.61 -19.76
CA THR A 96 -9.74 0.74 -19.24
C THR A 96 -10.04 1.72 -20.36
N THR A 97 -10.84 2.75 -20.06
CA THR A 97 -11.13 3.86 -20.98
C THR A 97 -10.73 5.17 -20.32
N ILE A 98 -10.01 6.01 -21.06
CA ILE A 98 -9.52 7.31 -20.59
C ILE A 98 -10.27 8.40 -21.33
N TRP A 99 -10.82 9.34 -20.57
CA TRP A 99 -11.69 10.40 -21.05
C TRP A 99 -11.17 11.76 -20.60
N SER A 100 -11.46 12.79 -21.40
CA SER A 100 -11.22 14.18 -21.02
C SER A 100 -12.46 15.04 -21.22
N SER A 101 -12.60 16.05 -20.36
CA SER A 101 -13.65 17.07 -20.47
C SER A 101 -13.10 18.43 -20.05
N SER A 102 -13.65 19.50 -20.64
CA SER A 102 -13.38 20.87 -20.20
C SER A 102 -14.10 21.25 -18.91
N ASP A 103 -15.01 20.40 -18.43
CA ASP A 103 -15.76 20.62 -17.20
C ASP A 103 -14.90 20.33 -15.97
N PRO A 104 -15.16 21.02 -14.83
CA PRO A 104 -14.40 20.80 -13.62
C PRO A 104 -14.72 19.45 -12.98
N SER A 105 -13.73 18.88 -12.27
CA SER A 105 -13.81 17.53 -11.70
C SER A 105 -14.99 17.33 -10.74
N ASN A 106 -15.39 18.36 -10.00
CA ASN A 106 -16.56 18.30 -9.10
C ASN A 106 -17.88 18.09 -9.85
N LEU A 107 -18.02 18.59 -11.09
CA LEU A 107 -19.22 18.40 -11.89
C LEU A 107 -19.32 16.95 -12.37
N ILE A 108 -18.21 16.40 -12.85
CA ILE A 108 -18.09 15.01 -13.28
C ILE A 108 -18.32 14.05 -12.11
N LEU A 109 -17.76 14.37 -10.95
CA LEU A 109 -17.95 13.65 -9.69
C LEU A 109 -19.43 13.56 -9.31
N ASN A 110 -20.12 14.70 -9.28
CA ASN A 110 -21.52 14.78 -8.93
C ASN A 110 -22.43 14.04 -9.92
N PHE A 111 -22.09 14.05 -11.21
CA PHE A 111 -22.78 13.27 -12.22
C PHE A 111 -22.73 11.77 -11.91
N TYR A 112 -21.54 11.20 -11.70
CA TYR A 112 -21.40 9.78 -11.41
C TYR A 112 -22.03 9.38 -10.08
N LYS A 113 -21.89 10.22 -9.05
CA LYS A 113 -22.58 10.02 -7.77
C LYS A 113 -24.10 9.88 -7.95
N LYS A 114 -24.73 10.82 -8.66
CA LYS A 114 -26.17 10.80 -8.92
C LYS A 114 -26.60 9.63 -9.82
N ALA A 115 -25.78 9.28 -10.81
CA ALA A 115 -26.07 8.19 -11.74
C ALA A 115 -26.04 6.82 -11.03
N PHE A 116 -25.16 6.64 -10.05
CA PHE A 116 -25.05 5.39 -9.29
C PHE A 116 -26.01 5.31 -8.10
N GLU A 117 -26.45 6.45 -7.55
CA GLU A 117 -27.53 6.50 -6.55
C GLU A 117 -28.91 6.14 -7.12
N THR A 118 -29.12 6.32 -8.43
CA THR A 118 -30.42 6.11 -9.09
C THR A 118 -30.54 4.77 -9.81
N GLY A 119 -29.46 3.99 -9.92
CA GLY A 119 -29.46 2.66 -10.56
C GLY A 119 -29.38 1.49 -9.57
N ASN A 120 -29.50 0.27 -10.07
CA ASN A 120 -29.33 -0.98 -9.30
C ASN A 120 -27.85 -1.31 -9.05
N TRP A 121 -27.08 -0.34 -8.56
CA TRP A 121 -25.65 -0.47 -8.32
C TRP A 121 -25.36 -0.67 -6.84
N GLN A 122 -24.54 -1.67 -6.52
CA GLN A 122 -23.95 -1.80 -5.20
C GLN A 122 -22.70 -0.93 -5.13
N VAL A 123 -22.79 0.14 -4.36
CA VAL A 123 -21.66 1.03 -4.09
C VAL A 123 -20.71 0.36 -3.11
N ILE A 124 -19.48 0.08 -3.56
CA ILE A 124 -18.42 -0.51 -2.72
C ILE A 124 -17.57 0.59 -2.09
N SER A 125 -17.32 1.68 -2.83
CA SER A 125 -16.62 2.88 -2.34
C SER A 125 -17.12 4.14 -3.07
N GLN A 126 -17.25 5.25 -2.34
CA GLN A 126 -17.54 6.58 -2.87
C GLN A 126 -16.43 7.56 -2.50
N PRO A 127 -16.16 8.56 -3.35
CA PRO A 127 -15.20 9.59 -3.04
C PRO A 127 -15.68 10.48 -1.90
N THR A 128 -14.80 10.67 -0.91
CA THR A 128 -14.92 11.70 0.13
C THR A 128 -14.21 12.97 -0.33
N GLU A 129 -14.46 14.10 0.34
CA GLU A 129 -13.86 15.40 -0.01
C GLU A 129 -12.32 15.41 0.03
N GLU A 130 -11.68 14.39 0.62
CA GLU A 130 -10.23 14.26 0.79
C GLU A 130 -9.55 13.31 -0.22
N ASP A 131 -10.30 12.40 -0.88
CA ASP A 131 -9.74 11.25 -1.62
C ASP A 131 -9.73 11.37 -3.15
N GLY A 132 -10.00 12.55 -3.72
CA GLY A 132 -9.73 12.79 -5.15
C GLY A 132 -10.55 11.95 -6.14
N GLY A 133 -11.83 11.71 -5.87
CA GLY A 133 -12.80 11.34 -6.92
C GLY A 133 -12.82 9.88 -7.39
N ASN A 134 -12.35 8.92 -6.59
CA ASN A 134 -12.43 7.49 -6.91
C ASN A 134 -13.79 6.85 -6.53
N PHE A 135 -14.45 6.18 -7.47
CA PHE A 135 -15.63 5.34 -7.24
C PHE A 135 -15.30 3.87 -7.51
N VAL A 136 -15.79 2.99 -6.63
CA VAL A 136 -15.83 1.54 -6.91
C VAL A 136 -17.25 1.06 -6.73
N ILE A 137 -17.83 0.53 -7.79
CA ILE A 137 -19.22 0.06 -7.81
C ILE A 137 -19.33 -1.29 -8.50
N ARG A 138 -20.40 -2.02 -8.20
CA ARG A 138 -20.71 -3.31 -8.79
C ARG A 138 -22.17 -3.39 -9.18
N GLY A 139 -22.46 -3.90 -10.38
CA GLY A 139 -23.80 -4.19 -10.86
C GLY A 139 -23.77 -5.46 -11.69
N ASN A 140 -24.66 -6.42 -11.37
CA ASN A 140 -24.72 -7.74 -12.02
C ASN A 140 -23.33 -8.44 -12.03
N ASP A 141 -22.83 -8.76 -13.22
CA ASP A 141 -21.52 -9.38 -13.49
C ASP A 141 -20.39 -8.37 -13.70
N LEU A 142 -20.67 -7.07 -13.55
CA LEU A 142 -19.78 -5.95 -13.87
C LEU A 142 -19.28 -5.24 -12.62
N GLN A 143 -17.96 -5.10 -12.49
CA GLN A 143 -17.34 -4.19 -11.52
C GLN A 143 -16.72 -3.01 -12.26
N ILE A 144 -16.97 -1.80 -11.78
CA ILE A 144 -16.50 -0.55 -12.38
C ILE A 144 -15.71 0.24 -11.35
N THR A 145 -14.53 0.72 -11.74
CA THR A 145 -13.72 1.68 -11.00
C THR A 145 -13.62 2.96 -11.82
N ILE A 146 -13.97 4.12 -11.25
CA ILE A 146 -13.85 5.42 -11.89
C ILE A 146 -12.90 6.30 -11.11
N VAL A 147 -11.85 6.82 -11.73
CA VAL A 147 -10.86 7.71 -11.10
C VAL A 147 -10.88 9.06 -11.82
N ILE A 148 -11.16 10.14 -11.11
CA ILE A 148 -11.26 11.50 -11.69
C ILE A 148 -10.05 12.34 -11.26
N SER A 149 -9.20 12.74 -12.20
CA SER A 149 -8.02 13.57 -11.97
C SER A 149 -8.31 15.02 -12.36
N GLY A 150 -8.54 15.89 -11.36
CA GLY A 150 -8.79 17.31 -11.57
C GLY A 150 -7.58 18.19 -11.20
N GLY A 151 -7.07 18.96 -12.15
CA GLY A 151 -6.11 20.02 -11.89
C GLY A 151 -6.80 21.30 -11.41
N GLY A 152 -6.97 21.47 -10.10
CA GLY A 152 -7.35 22.76 -9.50
C GLY A 152 -8.25 22.69 -8.27
N GLY A 153 -7.65 23.01 -7.11
CA GLY A 153 -8.21 23.53 -5.85
C GLY A 153 -9.68 23.31 -5.51
N ILE A 154 -9.92 22.52 -4.46
CA ILE A 154 -11.06 22.68 -3.54
C ILE A 154 -10.91 24.04 -2.85
N SER A 155 -11.65 25.05 -3.30
CA SER A 155 -11.82 26.30 -2.57
C SER A 155 -13.31 26.62 -2.47
N ASN A 156 -13.83 26.52 -1.24
CA ASN A 156 -15.14 27.03 -0.87
C ASN A 156 -15.09 28.58 -0.83
N PRO A 157 -16.15 29.30 -1.24
CA PRO A 157 -16.15 30.76 -1.25
C PRO A 157 -16.59 31.29 0.12
N GLU A 158 -15.63 31.66 0.97
CA GLU A 158 -15.92 32.56 2.09
C GLU A 158 -14.82 33.63 2.18
N GLU A 159 -15.30 34.88 2.22
CA GLU A 159 -14.58 36.09 1.87
C GLU A 159 -13.46 36.46 2.85
N THR A 160 -12.32 36.91 2.32
CA THR A 160 -11.59 38.05 2.91
C THR A 160 -10.71 38.71 1.84
N PRO A 161 -10.79 40.04 1.64
CA PRO A 161 -10.10 40.71 0.55
C PRO A 161 -8.65 41.00 0.94
N SER A 162 -7.69 40.47 0.18
CA SER A 162 -6.32 40.98 0.16
C SER A 162 -5.97 41.40 -1.27
N THR A 163 -5.87 42.71 -1.45
CA THR A 163 -5.62 43.39 -2.71
C THR A 163 -4.19 43.17 -3.20
N THR A 164 -4.03 42.46 -4.32
CA THR A 164 -2.91 42.73 -5.25
C THR A 164 -3.39 42.44 -6.69
N PRO A 165 -3.13 43.30 -7.69
CA PRO A 165 -3.63 43.09 -9.04
C PRO A 165 -2.72 42.12 -9.81
N GLN A 166 -3.27 41.02 -10.32
CA GLN A 166 -2.65 40.24 -11.40
C GLN A 166 -3.66 39.95 -12.51
N THR A 167 -3.14 40.09 -13.73
CA THR A 167 -3.75 40.12 -15.06
C THR A 167 -4.43 38.80 -15.45
N PRO A 168 -5.43 38.77 -16.37
CA PRO A 168 -6.19 37.56 -16.71
C PRO A 168 -5.36 36.65 -17.62
N GLY A 169 -5.02 35.46 -17.13
CA GLY A 169 -4.51 34.34 -17.92
C GLY A 169 -5.45 33.16 -17.80
N THR A 170 -6.19 32.87 -18.86
CA THR A 170 -7.17 31.78 -18.95
C THR A 170 -6.43 30.43 -18.96
N ASN A 171 -6.23 29.81 -17.79
CA ASN A 171 -5.88 28.39 -17.72
C ASN A 171 -7.18 27.59 -17.86
N LEU A 172 -7.40 27.02 -19.05
CA LEU A 172 -8.45 26.02 -19.27
C LEU A 172 -7.98 24.71 -18.64
N SER A 173 -8.35 24.44 -17.39
CA SER A 173 -8.10 23.16 -16.74
C SER A 173 -8.94 22.08 -17.44
N ILE A 174 -8.32 21.20 -18.21
CA ILE A 174 -8.97 19.99 -18.74
C ILE A 174 -8.95 18.94 -17.63
N THR A 175 -10.11 18.39 -17.29
CA THR A 175 -10.23 17.27 -16.35
C THR A 175 -10.10 15.96 -17.11
N THR A 176 -9.23 15.05 -16.63
CA THR A 176 -9.12 13.69 -17.17
C THR A 176 -9.70 12.69 -16.18
N PHE A 177 -10.35 11.65 -16.67
CA PHE A 177 -10.86 10.58 -15.83
C PHE A 177 -10.76 9.22 -16.50
N GLU A 178 -10.54 8.20 -15.69
CA GLU A 178 -10.38 6.81 -16.09
C GLU A 178 -11.61 6.00 -15.66
N ILE A 179 -12.12 5.15 -16.54
CA ILE A 179 -13.12 4.15 -16.22
C ILE A 179 -12.54 2.77 -16.54
N GLN A 180 -12.34 1.96 -15.51
CA GLN A 180 -11.98 0.56 -15.60
C GLN A 180 -13.23 -0.29 -15.38
N TYR A 181 -13.46 -1.29 -16.24
CA TYR A 181 -14.57 -2.22 -16.08
C TYR A 181 -14.15 -3.67 -16.31
N ILE A 182 -14.63 -4.58 -15.47
CA ILE A 182 -14.29 -6.01 -15.49
C ILE A 182 -15.59 -6.81 -15.48
N ARG A 183 -15.77 -7.74 -16.44
CA ARG A 183 -16.87 -8.71 -16.46
C ARG A 183 -16.43 -10.04 -15.88
N ASN A 184 -17.16 -10.55 -14.90
CA ASN A 184 -16.92 -11.85 -14.29
C ASN A 184 -17.71 -12.93 -15.05
N THR A 185 -17.05 -13.82 -15.79
CA THR A 185 -17.71 -14.87 -16.59
C THR A 185 -18.23 -16.07 -15.76
N ASN A 186 -18.13 -16.04 -14.43
CA ASN A 186 -18.55 -17.13 -13.55
C ASN A 186 -19.91 -16.86 -12.88
N GLN A 187 -20.95 -16.59 -13.68
CA GLN A 187 -22.34 -16.75 -13.24
C GLN A 187 -23.18 -17.35 -14.39
N ALA A 188 -23.32 -18.67 -14.37
CA ALA A 188 -24.40 -19.32 -15.08
C ALA A 188 -25.73 -18.93 -14.40
N SER A 189 -26.66 -18.45 -15.21
CA SER A 189 -28.01 -18.04 -14.85
C SER A 189 -28.71 -19.02 -13.90
N ALA A 190 -28.91 -18.63 -12.65
CA ALA A 190 -29.87 -19.29 -11.76
C ALA A 190 -31.28 -18.77 -12.11
N SER A 191 -32.08 -19.62 -12.74
CA SER A 191 -33.51 -19.37 -12.95
C SER A 191 -34.27 -19.33 -11.62
N PRO A 192 -35.39 -18.57 -11.53
CA PRO A 192 -36.17 -18.48 -10.29
C PRO A 192 -36.84 -19.82 -9.95
N PRO A 193 -36.91 -20.23 -8.66
CA PRO A 193 -37.51 -21.50 -8.29
C PRO A 193 -39.03 -21.44 -8.39
N GLN A 194 -39.59 -22.38 -9.17
CA GLN A 194 -41.03 -22.67 -9.22
C GLN A 194 -41.45 -23.45 -7.95
N PRO A 195 -42.64 -23.17 -7.37
CA PRO A 195 -43.06 -23.75 -6.09
C PRO A 195 -43.74 -25.12 -6.23
N GLN A 196 -43.39 -26.09 -5.38
CA GLN A 196 -44.24 -27.23 -5.02
C GLN A 196 -43.72 -27.95 -3.76
N PRO A 197 -44.55 -28.75 -3.06
CA PRO A 197 -45.44 -28.31 -1.99
C PRO A 197 -45.00 -28.80 -0.60
N SER A 198 -45.61 -28.17 0.41
CA SER A 198 -45.41 -28.36 1.85
C SER A 198 -45.45 -29.82 2.33
N GLY A 199 -44.53 -30.15 3.23
CA GLY A 199 -44.53 -31.38 4.02
C GLY A 199 -43.63 -31.25 5.24
N ASP A 200 -44.29 -31.16 6.39
CA ASP A 200 -43.80 -31.39 7.76
C ASP A 200 -42.92 -30.37 8.49
N ASN A 201 -43.55 -29.90 9.56
CA ASN A 201 -43.19 -28.92 10.54
C ASN A 201 -42.15 -29.53 11.51
N VAL A 202 -40.88 -29.12 11.41
CA VAL A 202 -39.90 -29.31 12.48
C VAL A 202 -39.19 -27.99 12.75
N THR A 203 -39.54 -27.39 13.87
CA THR A 203 -38.96 -26.19 14.47
C THR A 203 -37.43 -26.25 14.49
N PRO A 204 -36.70 -25.31 13.84
CA PRO A 204 -35.26 -25.17 14.05
C PRO A 204 -35.01 -24.47 15.38
N LYS A 205 -34.39 -25.19 16.31
CA LYS A 205 -33.65 -24.64 17.45
C LYS A 205 -32.56 -23.69 16.92
N PRO A 206 -32.31 -22.51 17.53
CA PRO A 206 -31.32 -21.58 17.02
C PRO A 206 -29.94 -22.24 17.00
N ILE A 207 -29.35 -22.39 15.82
CA ILE A 207 -27.92 -22.66 15.67
C ILE A 207 -27.23 -21.33 15.97
N SER A 208 -26.49 -21.34 17.07
CA SER A 208 -25.62 -20.27 17.51
C SER A 208 -24.73 -19.79 16.37
N SER A 209 -24.89 -18.54 15.96
CA SER A 209 -23.82 -17.78 15.32
C SER A 209 -22.59 -17.84 16.22
N PRO A 210 -21.35 -18.01 15.71
CA PRO A 210 -20.17 -17.70 16.51
C PRO A 210 -20.09 -16.18 16.67
N SER A 211 -20.84 -15.68 17.66
CA SER A 211 -20.53 -14.44 18.36
C SER A 211 -19.43 -14.77 19.36
N GLY A 212 -18.31 -14.06 19.32
CA GLY A 212 -17.27 -14.22 20.32
C GLY A 212 -15.91 -13.68 19.91
N GLY A 213 -15.81 -12.39 19.60
CA GLY A 213 -14.58 -11.69 19.95
C GLY A 213 -14.53 -11.61 21.47
N GLU A 214 -13.91 -12.58 22.14
CA GLU A 214 -13.68 -12.50 23.58
C GLU A 214 -12.88 -11.23 23.84
N SER A 215 -13.51 -10.21 24.44
CA SER A 215 -12.82 -9.01 24.90
C SER A 215 -11.81 -9.43 25.96
N GLN A 216 -10.52 -9.36 25.63
CA GLN A 216 -9.45 -9.68 26.56
C GLN A 216 -9.35 -8.55 27.59
N ASN A 217 -9.85 -8.81 28.81
CA ASN A 217 -9.79 -7.85 29.92
C ASN A 217 -8.47 -8.02 30.68
N PHE A 218 -7.52 -7.11 30.46
CA PHE A 218 -6.27 -7.04 31.20
C PHE A 218 -6.35 -6.04 32.36
N THR A 219 -5.73 -6.36 33.49
CA THR A 219 -5.85 -5.55 34.71
C THR A 219 -4.82 -4.44 34.87
N ASP A 220 -3.79 -4.41 34.04
CA ASP A 220 -2.65 -3.50 34.16
C ASP A 220 -2.46 -2.57 32.96
N PHE A 221 -3.55 -2.24 32.25
CA PHE A 221 -3.55 -1.28 31.14
C PHE A 221 -3.30 0.17 31.57
N ASP A 222 -3.48 0.46 32.86
CA ASP A 222 -3.05 1.71 33.48
C ASP A 222 -1.53 1.92 33.35
N LYS A 223 -0.74 0.84 33.31
CA LYS A 223 0.72 0.87 33.15
C LYS A 223 1.20 1.06 31.70
N ILE A 224 0.29 1.11 30.72
CA ILE A 224 0.65 1.40 29.32
C ILE A 224 0.99 2.90 29.20
N PRO A 225 2.11 3.27 28.54
CA PRO A 225 2.41 4.66 28.24
C PRO A 225 1.25 5.34 27.48
N GLN A 226 0.88 6.56 27.86
CA GLN A 226 -0.31 7.24 27.36
C GLN A 226 -0.39 7.29 25.82
N GLY A 227 0.74 7.55 25.14
CA GLY A 227 0.79 7.62 23.67
C GLY A 227 0.55 6.28 22.95
N LEU A 228 0.59 5.15 23.66
CA LEU A 228 0.38 3.82 23.09
C LEU A 228 -0.96 3.20 23.51
N ARG A 229 -1.65 3.78 24.50
CA ARG A 229 -2.78 3.14 25.18
C ARG A 229 -3.91 2.77 24.23
N GLU A 230 -4.40 3.71 23.43
CA GLU A 230 -5.50 3.46 22.47
C GLU A 230 -5.14 2.33 21.51
N SER A 231 -3.94 2.37 20.93
CA SER A 231 -3.46 1.36 20.00
C SER A 231 -3.43 -0.05 20.60
N VAL A 232 -3.00 -0.16 21.86
CA VAL A 232 -2.94 -1.43 22.59
C VAL A 232 -4.34 -1.93 22.98
N GLU A 233 -5.22 -1.03 23.41
CA GLU A 233 -6.62 -1.35 23.75
C GLU A 233 -7.41 -1.84 22.53
N ASP A 234 -7.29 -1.18 21.39
CA ASP A 234 -7.93 -1.60 20.14
C ASP A 234 -7.42 -2.98 19.70
N LEU A 235 -6.11 -3.24 19.82
CA LEU A 235 -5.54 -4.54 19.46
C LEU A 235 -5.92 -5.66 20.45
N ALA A 236 -6.09 -5.33 21.73
CA ALA A 236 -6.63 -6.23 22.75
C ALA A 236 -8.10 -6.59 22.44
N ALA A 237 -8.91 -5.59 22.06
CA ALA A 237 -10.29 -5.78 21.65
C ALA A 237 -10.41 -6.65 20.39
N LEU A 238 -9.43 -6.57 19.48
CA LEU A 238 -9.33 -7.46 18.32
C LEU A 238 -8.99 -8.92 18.70
N GLY A 239 -8.59 -9.19 19.95
CA GLY A 239 -8.28 -10.52 20.46
C GLY A 239 -6.96 -11.09 19.92
N VAL A 240 -5.96 -10.23 19.69
CA VAL A 240 -4.64 -10.61 19.18
C VAL A 240 -3.65 -10.94 20.30
N LEU A 241 -3.78 -10.29 21.47
CA LEU A 241 -2.80 -10.30 22.55
C LEU A 241 -2.86 -11.61 23.36
N THR A 242 -2.51 -12.71 22.71
CA THR A 242 -2.46 -14.03 23.32
C THR A 242 -1.22 -14.14 24.21
N LEU A 243 -1.44 -14.39 25.51
CA LEU A 243 -0.38 -14.67 26.46
C LEU A 243 -0.33 -16.19 26.69
N THR A 244 0.86 -16.77 26.59
CA THR A 244 1.04 -18.16 27.03
C THR A 244 0.92 -18.18 28.56
N PRO A 245 0.01 -18.97 29.15
CA PRO A 245 -0.04 -19.10 30.60
C PRO A 245 1.31 -19.69 31.06
N SER A 246 1.98 -18.97 31.96
CA SER A 246 3.07 -19.55 32.73
C SER A 246 2.51 -20.76 33.49
N ASN A 247 3.27 -21.84 33.64
CA ASN A 247 2.88 -23.10 34.29
C ASN A 247 2.56 -22.98 35.80
N THR A 248 2.01 -21.86 36.25
CA THR A 248 1.38 -21.68 37.55
C THR A 248 -0.07 -22.14 37.45
N LYS A 249 -0.34 -23.30 38.06
CA LYS A 249 -1.69 -23.81 38.32
C LYS A 249 -2.54 -22.71 38.97
N THR A 250 -3.58 -22.26 38.30
CA THR A 250 -4.68 -21.54 38.96
C THR A 250 -6.01 -21.91 38.33
N ASN A 251 -6.95 -22.22 39.21
CA ASN A 251 -8.30 -22.67 38.95
C ASN A 251 -9.09 -21.67 38.10
N SER A 252 -9.99 -22.24 37.29
CA SER A 252 -11.03 -21.56 36.54
C SER A 252 -11.98 -20.81 37.48
N ASP A 253 -11.79 -19.50 37.59
CA ASP A 253 -12.85 -18.50 37.78
C ASP A 253 -12.19 -17.12 37.64
N ILE A 254 -12.42 -16.47 36.50
CA ILE A 254 -11.96 -15.11 36.19
C ILE A 254 -10.44 -14.92 36.42
N THR A 255 -9.61 -15.52 35.57
CA THR A 255 -8.20 -15.14 35.52
C THR A 255 -8.10 -13.69 35.05
N GLN A 256 -7.96 -12.77 36.00
CA GLN A 256 -7.45 -11.43 35.76
C GLN A 256 -6.05 -11.57 35.16
N THR A 257 -6.00 -11.67 33.85
CA THR A 257 -4.77 -11.90 33.11
C THR A 257 -3.99 -10.59 33.07
N GLN A 258 -2.75 -10.61 33.58
CA GLN A 258 -1.88 -9.44 33.53
C GLN A 258 -1.19 -9.36 32.15
N PHE A 259 -1.25 -8.21 31.48
CA PHE A 259 -0.59 -7.98 30.18
C PHE A 259 0.92 -7.78 30.31
N GLU A 260 1.37 -7.14 31.38
CA GLU A 260 2.76 -6.75 31.63
C GLU A 260 3.32 -5.83 30.51
N PRO A 261 2.77 -4.61 30.31
CA PRO A 261 3.07 -3.77 29.13
C PRO A 261 4.55 -3.42 28.96
N ASN A 262 5.30 -3.31 30.07
CA ASN A 262 6.72 -2.94 30.08
C ASN A 262 7.67 -4.16 29.99
N LYS A 263 7.13 -5.38 29.93
CA LYS A 263 7.94 -6.59 29.78
C LYS A 263 8.50 -6.65 28.37
N THR A 264 9.77 -7.02 28.25
CA THR A 264 10.40 -7.30 26.96
C THR A 264 9.67 -8.45 26.27
N ILE A 265 9.27 -8.23 25.01
CA ILE A 265 8.63 -9.27 24.20
C ILE A 265 9.70 -10.19 23.60
N THR A 266 9.40 -11.50 23.56
CA THR A 266 10.22 -12.48 22.85
C THR A 266 9.93 -12.47 21.35
N ARG A 267 10.86 -13.02 20.56
CA ARG A 267 10.68 -13.20 19.12
C ARG A 267 9.48 -14.08 18.78
N ARG A 268 9.22 -15.16 19.52
CA ARG A 268 8.04 -16.01 19.26
C ARG A 268 6.73 -15.30 19.56
N GLU A 269 6.67 -14.57 20.69
CA GLU A 269 5.46 -13.85 21.07
C GLU A 269 5.10 -12.82 20.00
N TYR A 270 6.10 -12.07 19.53
CA TYR A 270 5.88 -11.11 18.45
C TYR A 270 5.49 -11.77 17.12
N ALA A 271 6.11 -12.90 16.76
CA ALA A 271 5.73 -13.64 15.55
C ALA A 271 4.25 -14.08 15.58
N ARG A 272 3.78 -14.61 16.72
CA ARG A 272 2.35 -14.94 16.90
C ARG A 272 1.46 -13.73 16.73
N TRP A 273 1.77 -12.64 17.43
CA TRP A 273 0.94 -11.44 17.38
C TRP A 273 0.94 -10.81 15.98
N LEU A 274 2.08 -10.81 15.28
CA LEU A 274 2.22 -10.29 13.92
C LEU A 274 1.29 -11.01 12.94
N VAL A 275 1.33 -12.35 12.92
CA VAL A 275 0.47 -13.17 12.05
C VAL A 275 -0.99 -13.04 12.44
N ALA A 276 -1.30 -13.13 13.75
CA ALA A 276 -2.67 -13.02 14.24
C ALA A 276 -3.29 -11.65 13.93
N ALA A 277 -2.57 -10.55 14.16
CA ALA A 277 -3.02 -9.20 13.87
C ALA A 277 -3.26 -9.02 12.37
N ASN A 278 -2.29 -9.38 11.54
CA ASN A 278 -2.42 -9.30 10.08
C ASN A 278 -3.66 -10.05 9.59
N ASN A 279 -3.84 -11.29 10.05
CA ASN A 279 -4.91 -12.14 9.54
C ASN A 279 -6.29 -11.72 10.03
N LYS A 280 -6.39 -11.16 11.24
CA LYS A 280 -7.63 -10.57 11.77
C LYS A 280 -7.98 -9.26 11.07
N ILE A 281 -7.01 -8.36 10.90
CA ILE A 281 -7.21 -7.09 10.19
C ILE A 281 -7.64 -7.32 8.74
N TYR A 282 -7.07 -8.33 8.08
CA TYR A 282 -7.39 -8.71 6.72
C TYR A 282 -8.29 -9.95 6.62
N ALA A 283 -9.17 -10.18 7.59
CA ALA A 283 -10.09 -11.33 7.62
C ALA A 283 -10.86 -11.52 6.29
N ASN A 284 -11.23 -10.40 5.67
CA ASN A 284 -12.05 -10.36 4.45
C ASN A 284 -11.20 -10.20 3.17
N LYS A 285 -9.86 -10.20 3.28
CA LYS A 285 -8.92 -10.01 2.16
C LYS A 285 -7.90 -11.17 2.16
N PRO A 286 -8.27 -12.37 1.67
CA PRO A 286 -7.43 -13.57 1.78
C PRO A 286 -6.05 -13.43 1.11
N GLY A 287 -5.93 -12.59 0.07
CA GLY A 287 -4.64 -12.30 -0.57
C GLY A 287 -3.64 -11.54 0.31
N LEU A 288 -4.09 -10.93 1.41
CA LEU A 288 -3.26 -10.20 2.37
C LEU A 288 -2.98 -10.98 3.66
N GLN A 289 -3.59 -12.16 3.82
CA GLN A 289 -3.38 -13.04 4.96
C GLN A 289 -2.09 -13.86 4.81
N ILE A 290 -1.43 -14.14 5.93
CA ILE A 290 -0.30 -15.06 6.04
C ILE A 290 -0.88 -16.46 6.28
N ARG A 291 -0.58 -17.40 5.38
CA ARG A 291 -1.03 -18.79 5.52
C ARG A 291 -0.17 -19.51 6.54
N LEU A 292 -0.79 -20.12 7.54
CA LEU A 292 -0.08 -20.95 8.52
C LEU A 292 0.55 -22.16 7.84
N ALA A 293 1.76 -22.52 8.26
CA ALA A 293 2.45 -23.70 7.74
C ALA A 293 1.76 -24.98 8.22
N ALA A 294 1.73 -25.99 7.36
CA ALA A 294 1.24 -27.31 7.72
C ALA A 294 2.28 -28.05 8.56
N THR A 295 1.84 -28.94 9.45
CA THR A 295 2.75 -29.80 10.24
C THR A 295 3.58 -30.75 9.37
N THR A 296 3.23 -30.90 8.10
CA THR A 296 3.99 -31.64 7.09
C THR A 296 5.19 -30.86 6.53
N ASP A 297 5.19 -29.53 6.62
CA ASP A 297 6.20 -28.66 5.98
C ASP A 297 7.58 -28.85 6.61
N GLN A 298 8.65 -28.61 5.85
CA GLN A 298 10.01 -28.78 6.37
C GLN A 298 10.41 -27.58 7.23
N PRO A 299 10.91 -27.78 8.47
CA PRO A 299 11.36 -26.67 9.31
C PRO A 299 12.50 -25.88 8.66
N ALA A 300 12.33 -24.56 8.56
CA ALA A 300 13.38 -23.64 8.12
C ALA A 300 14.46 -23.42 9.19
N PHE A 301 14.11 -23.64 10.46
CA PHE A 301 14.99 -23.40 11.62
C PHE A 301 15.23 -24.69 12.41
N GLN A 302 16.46 -24.89 12.86
CA GLN A 302 16.87 -26.08 13.62
C GLN A 302 16.30 -26.10 15.05
N ASP A 303 16.01 -24.93 15.61
CA ASP A 303 15.51 -24.73 16.97
C ASP A 303 13.99 -24.58 17.06
N ILE A 304 13.25 -24.76 15.95
CA ILE A 304 11.79 -24.77 15.89
C ILE A 304 11.32 -26.08 15.25
N PRO A 305 11.24 -27.19 16.00
CA PRO A 305 10.75 -28.45 15.48
C PRO A 305 9.24 -28.38 15.18
N LYS A 306 8.73 -29.30 14.35
CA LYS A 306 7.30 -29.42 14.01
C LYS A 306 6.36 -29.56 15.21
N THR A 307 6.88 -30.06 16.33
CA THR A 307 6.15 -30.25 17.59
C THR A 307 6.05 -28.97 18.42
N ASP A 308 6.76 -27.90 18.03
CA ASP A 308 6.66 -26.61 18.70
C ASP A 308 5.27 -26.01 18.46
N PRO A 309 4.58 -25.50 19.49
CA PRO A 309 3.25 -24.91 19.33
C PRO A 309 3.23 -23.69 18.39
N ASP A 310 4.35 -22.96 18.25
CA ASP A 310 4.45 -21.81 17.36
C ASP A 310 5.06 -22.16 16.00
N PHE A 311 5.36 -23.45 15.75
CA PHE A 311 5.89 -23.91 14.45
C PHE A 311 5.04 -23.40 13.27
N PRO A 312 3.71 -23.57 13.23
CA PRO A 312 2.91 -23.12 12.09
C PRO A 312 3.02 -21.61 11.81
N THR A 313 3.20 -20.81 12.85
CA THR A 313 3.28 -19.35 12.75
C THR A 313 4.67 -18.90 12.33
N ILE A 314 5.71 -19.40 13.01
CA ILE A 314 7.10 -19.00 12.74
C ILE A 314 7.52 -19.50 11.35
N GLN A 315 7.14 -20.73 10.99
CA GLN A 315 7.41 -21.29 9.68
C GLN A 315 6.70 -20.48 8.58
N ALA A 316 5.44 -20.10 8.78
CA ALA A 316 4.71 -19.28 7.80
C ALA A 316 5.39 -17.93 7.51
N LEU A 317 5.96 -17.29 8.52
CA LEU A 317 6.72 -16.06 8.32
C LEU A 317 8.01 -16.30 7.51
N ALA A 318 8.67 -17.44 7.72
CA ALA A 318 9.86 -17.82 6.95
C ALA A 318 9.51 -18.18 5.51
N ASP A 319 8.43 -18.93 5.28
CA ASP A 319 7.92 -19.30 3.95
C ASP A 319 7.49 -18.06 3.15
N ALA A 320 6.93 -17.06 3.83
CA ALA A 320 6.59 -15.76 3.25
C ALA A 320 7.82 -14.84 3.04
N GLY A 321 9.02 -15.25 3.48
CA GLY A 321 10.24 -14.45 3.38
C GLY A 321 10.25 -13.18 4.25
N LEU A 322 9.36 -13.10 5.25
CA LEU A 322 9.18 -11.93 6.13
C LEU A 322 10.22 -11.88 7.25
N ILE A 323 10.79 -13.03 7.60
CA ILE A 323 11.86 -13.16 8.58
C ILE A 323 13.10 -13.79 7.95
N PRO A 324 14.32 -13.37 8.34
CA PRO A 324 15.55 -13.98 7.83
C PRO A 324 15.60 -15.48 8.10
N SER A 325 15.83 -16.27 7.06
CA SER A 325 15.92 -17.73 7.11
C SER A 325 16.75 -18.27 5.94
N PRO A 326 17.09 -19.56 5.92
CA PRO A 326 17.72 -20.17 4.76
C PRO A 326 16.86 -20.07 3.50
N LEU A 327 15.52 -20.03 3.65
CA LEU A 327 14.56 -19.90 2.55
C LEU A 327 14.61 -18.52 1.90
N SER A 328 14.96 -17.47 2.65
CA SER A 328 15.15 -16.12 2.11
C SER A 328 16.54 -15.88 1.52
N GLY A 329 17.35 -16.94 1.35
CA GLY A 329 18.73 -16.87 0.87
C GLY A 329 19.77 -16.52 1.95
N ASP A 330 19.37 -16.48 3.23
CA ASP A 330 20.29 -16.30 4.34
C ASP A 330 20.72 -17.65 4.90
N ALA A 331 21.69 -18.27 4.24
CA ALA A 331 22.20 -19.60 4.60
C ALA A 331 22.72 -19.70 6.05
N THR A 332 23.01 -18.56 6.70
CA THR A 332 23.49 -18.53 8.09
C THR A 332 22.37 -18.41 9.12
N ALA A 333 21.16 -18.03 8.72
CA ALA A 333 20.02 -17.85 9.62
C ALA A 333 19.30 -19.17 9.94
N VAL A 334 20.06 -20.20 10.33
CA VAL A 334 19.53 -21.55 10.62
C VAL A 334 18.81 -21.69 11.96
N GLN A 335 18.82 -20.65 12.80
CA GLN A 335 18.16 -20.60 14.11
C GLN A 335 17.23 -19.39 14.19
N PHE A 336 16.01 -19.60 14.69
CA PHE A 336 15.05 -18.53 14.94
C PHE A 336 15.31 -17.82 16.27
N ARG A 337 15.79 -18.54 17.29
CA ARG A 337 15.97 -18.09 18.68
C ARG A 337 14.66 -17.57 19.30
N PRO A 338 13.68 -18.45 19.56
CA PRO A 338 12.31 -18.05 19.90
C PRO A 338 12.21 -17.20 21.19
N ASP A 339 13.03 -17.52 22.20
CA ASP A 339 12.98 -16.89 23.52
C ASP A 339 13.88 -15.65 23.63
N ALA A 340 14.67 -15.35 22.58
CA ALA A 340 15.49 -14.15 22.59
C ALA A 340 14.61 -12.87 22.51
N PRO A 341 15.03 -11.77 23.14
CA PRO A 341 14.36 -10.48 23.02
C PRO A 341 14.20 -10.04 21.56
N LEU A 342 13.03 -9.48 21.22
CA LEU A 342 12.86 -8.77 19.97
C LEU A 342 13.54 -7.41 20.04
N THR A 343 14.40 -7.10 19.06
CA THR A 343 15.05 -5.79 18.93
C THR A 343 14.25 -4.85 18.03
N ARG A 344 14.44 -3.54 18.20
CA ARG A 344 13.76 -2.51 17.39
C ARG A 344 13.95 -2.71 15.89
N GLU A 345 15.18 -3.00 15.44
CA GLU A 345 15.45 -3.23 14.02
C GLU A 345 14.71 -4.47 13.47
N ASN A 346 14.56 -5.53 14.29
CA ASN A 346 13.88 -6.76 13.87
C ASN A 346 12.36 -6.56 13.85
N LEU A 347 11.81 -5.78 14.79
CA LEU A 347 10.40 -5.37 14.75
C LEU A 347 10.08 -4.70 13.41
N ILE A 348 10.89 -3.71 13.02
CA ILE A 348 10.71 -2.96 11.77
C ILE A 348 10.94 -3.87 10.55
N LEU A 349 12.01 -4.67 10.55
CA LEU A 349 12.31 -5.61 9.47
C LEU A 349 11.16 -6.57 9.18
N TRP A 350 10.48 -7.08 10.23
CA TRP A 350 9.39 -8.04 10.07
C TRP A 350 8.05 -7.38 9.76
N LYS A 351 7.82 -6.17 10.31
CA LYS A 351 6.54 -5.47 10.20
C LYS A 351 6.36 -4.75 8.87
N VAL A 352 7.37 -3.99 8.45
CA VAL A 352 7.25 -3.07 7.30
C VAL A 352 6.89 -3.76 5.98
N PRO A 353 7.39 -4.97 5.64
CA PRO A 353 6.94 -5.66 4.43
C PRO A 353 5.42 -5.91 4.38
N LEU A 354 4.76 -6.05 5.54
CA LEU A 354 3.31 -6.22 5.63
C LEU A 354 2.55 -4.89 5.49
N ASP A 355 3.23 -3.77 5.70
CA ASP A 355 2.67 -2.43 5.49
C ASP A 355 2.78 -2.01 4.04
N THR A 356 3.96 -2.20 3.44
CA THR A 356 4.19 -1.76 2.05
C THR A 356 3.62 -2.72 1.03
N ARG A 357 3.59 -4.04 1.33
CA ARG A 357 3.21 -5.11 0.38
C ARG A 357 3.95 -5.05 -0.95
N GLN A 358 5.12 -4.42 -0.94
CA GLN A 358 5.98 -4.19 -2.10
C GLN A 358 7.40 -4.60 -1.79
N VAL A 359 8.19 -4.82 -2.83
CA VAL A 359 9.63 -5.05 -2.69
C VAL A 359 10.24 -3.85 -1.99
N LEU A 360 10.94 -4.10 -0.88
CA LEU A 360 11.60 -3.02 -0.15
C LEU A 360 12.73 -2.43 -1.02
N PRO A 361 12.86 -1.09 -1.09
CA PRO A 361 13.90 -0.44 -1.86
C PRO A 361 15.27 -0.87 -1.35
N ALA A 362 16.24 -0.97 -2.27
CA ALA A 362 17.63 -1.06 -1.85
C ALA A 362 17.97 0.19 -1.02
N SER A 363 18.68 0.02 0.08
CA SER A 363 19.03 1.12 0.97
C SER A 363 20.49 1.03 1.40
N ALA A 364 21.15 2.18 1.40
CA ALA A 364 22.46 2.38 2.00
C ALA A 364 22.33 3.09 3.36
N ILE A 365 23.40 3.05 4.16
CA ILE A 365 23.48 3.73 5.46
C ILE A 365 23.24 5.23 5.30
N ASP A 366 23.90 5.87 4.33
CA ASP A 366 23.80 7.32 4.11
C ASP A 366 22.36 7.77 3.79
N THR A 367 21.61 6.97 3.03
CA THR A 367 20.20 7.26 2.69
C THR A 367 19.32 7.26 3.93
N VAL A 368 19.46 6.25 4.80
CA VAL A 368 18.70 6.19 6.06
C VAL A 368 19.07 7.34 6.98
N GLN A 369 20.37 7.66 7.08
CA GLN A 369 20.85 8.75 7.92
C GLN A 369 20.30 10.10 7.46
N GLN A 370 20.26 10.38 6.15
CA GLN A 370 19.71 11.62 5.61
C GLN A 370 18.18 11.70 5.78
N THR A 371 17.49 10.57 5.63
CA THR A 371 16.02 10.52 5.65
C THR A 371 15.47 10.62 7.09
N TRP A 372 16.03 9.84 8.01
CA TRP A 372 15.57 9.78 9.40
C TRP A 372 16.35 10.69 10.36
N GLY A 373 17.58 11.11 10.01
CA GLY A 373 18.43 11.88 10.91
C GLY A 373 19.03 11.08 12.08
N PHE A 374 19.03 9.74 12.02
CA PHE A 374 19.55 8.92 13.10
C PHE A 374 21.08 9.01 13.22
N GLN A 375 21.56 9.27 14.43
CA GLN A 375 22.98 9.35 14.76
C GLN A 375 23.65 7.97 14.81
N ASP A 376 22.87 6.90 14.96
CA ASP A 376 23.34 5.52 15.14
C ASP A 376 22.97 4.60 13.96
N THR A 377 22.75 5.16 12.77
CA THR A 377 22.42 4.42 11.55
C THR A 377 23.43 3.30 11.24
N ALA A 378 24.71 3.53 11.51
CA ALA A 378 25.78 2.54 11.31
C ALA A 378 25.64 1.28 12.18
N LYS A 379 24.79 1.29 13.22
CA LYS A 379 24.53 0.13 14.10
C LYS A 379 23.34 -0.71 13.63
N ILE A 380 22.58 -0.24 12.64
CA ILE A 380 21.43 -0.94 12.08
C ILE A 380 21.93 -2.13 11.25
N ASP A 381 21.31 -3.29 11.42
CA ASP A 381 21.62 -4.45 10.57
C ASP A 381 21.40 -4.08 9.08
N PRO A 382 22.35 -4.39 8.18
CA PRO A 382 22.20 -4.09 6.76
C PRO A 382 20.90 -4.62 6.13
N LYS A 383 20.36 -5.74 6.63
CA LYS A 383 19.08 -6.30 6.18
C LYS A 383 17.90 -5.45 6.61
N ALA A 384 17.99 -4.78 7.77
CA ALA A 384 16.96 -3.91 8.33
C ALA A 384 16.97 -2.50 7.73
N LEU A 385 18.08 -2.03 7.13
CA LEU A 385 18.17 -0.68 6.53
C LEU A 385 17.04 -0.39 5.53
N ARG A 386 16.73 -1.36 4.65
CA ARG A 386 15.65 -1.23 3.66
C ARG A 386 14.27 -1.09 4.30
N ALA A 387 14.02 -1.80 5.40
CA ALA A 387 12.76 -1.73 6.12
C ALA A 387 12.65 -0.41 6.87
N VAL A 388 13.74 0.06 7.49
CA VAL A 388 13.79 1.38 8.14
C VAL A 388 13.55 2.49 7.13
N LEU A 389 14.17 2.43 5.94
CA LEU A 389 13.94 3.42 4.88
C LEU A 389 12.47 3.39 4.42
N ALA A 390 11.93 2.21 4.13
CA ALA A 390 10.55 2.06 3.68
C ALA A 390 9.52 2.51 4.73
N ASP A 391 9.81 2.31 6.03
CA ASP A 391 8.95 2.79 7.10
C ASP A 391 8.74 4.31 7.05
N PHE A 392 9.76 5.07 6.64
CA PHE A 392 9.65 6.53 6.50
C PHE A 392 8.63 6.94 5.44
N GLN A 393 8.49 6.14 4.38
CA GLN A 393 7.58 6.44 3.26
C GLN A 393 6.10 6.38 3.70
N ASN A 394 5.81 5.74 4.83
CA ASN A 394 4.48 5.76 5.45
C ASN A 394 4.18 7.06 6.22
N GLY A 395 5.09 8.05 6.20
CA GLY A 395 4.87 9.37 6.80
C GLY A 395 4.49 9.28 8.28
N GLU A 396 3.39 9.92 8.67
CA GLU A 396 2.90 9.89 10.06
C GLU A 396 2.39 8.50 10.49
N ARG A 397 2.14 7.58 9.55
CA ARG A 397 1.79 6.18 9.84
C ARG A 397 3.02 5.28 10.02
N ALA A 398 4.24 5.80 9.86
CA ALA A 398 5.49 5.08 10.11
C ALA A 398 5.49 4.41 11.50
N ASN A 399 5.90 3.15 11.56
CA ASN A 399 5.97 2.39 12.81
C ASN A 399 6.93 3.06 13.80
N ILE A 400 8.09 3.56 13.34
CA ILE A 400 9.07 4.21 14.20
C ILE A 400 8.47 5.43 14.90
N ARG A 401 7.72 6.28 14.18
CA ARG A 401 7.10 7.49 14.75
C ARG A 401 6.01 7.14 15.76
N ARG A 402 5.12 6.21 15.40
CA ARG A 402 3.98 5.82 16.24
C ARG A 402 4.42 5.10 17.52
N VAL A 403 5.45 4.25 17.42
CA VAL A 403 5.84 3.37 18.53
C VAL A 403 6.92 4.00 19.41
N PHE A 404 7.91 4.66 18.80
CA PHE A 404 9.08 5.17 19.53
C PHE A 404 9.08 6.69 19.70
N GLY A 405 8.13 7.39 19.08
CA GLY A 405 8.05 8.84 19.09
C GLY A 405 9.19 9.51 18.32
N TYR A 406 9.35 10.82 18.54
CA TYR A 406 10.50 11.55 18.02
C TYR A 406 11.80 11.02 18.63
N THR A 407 12.72 10.58 17.78
CA THR A 407 14.05 10.14 18.21
C THR A 407 15.11 10.47 17.17
N THR A 408 16.29 10.89 17.63
CA THR A 408 17.50 11.02 16.80
C THR A 408 18.47 9.84 17.01
N LEU A 409 18.12 8.90 17.91
CA LEU A 409 18.84 7.65 18.16
C LEU A 409 17.85 6.50 18.02
N PHE A 410 17.95 5.74 16.94
CA PHE A 410 17.01 4.64 16.70
C PHE A 410 17.19 3.52 17.75
N GLN A 411 18.43 3.31 18.19
CA GLN A 411 18.83 2.24 19.12
C GLN A 411 18.44 0.85 18.57
N PRO A 412 18.98 0.44 17.41
CA PRO A 412 18.51 -0.74 16.68
C PRO A 412 18.54 -2.04 17.49
N LYS A 413 19.48 -2.17 18.44
CA LYS A 413 19.66 -3.35 19.29
C LYS A 413 18.88 -3.29 20.61
N LYS A 414 18.16 -2.20 20.88
CA LYS A 414 17.32 -2.09 22.09
C LYS A 414 16.14 -3.06 21.98
N SER A 415 15.86 -3.76 23.08
CA SER A 415 14.72 -4.65 23.19
C SER A 415 13.40 -3.88 23.18
N VAL A 416 12.37 -4.49 22.62
CA VAL A 416 11.02 -3.94 22.51
C VAL A 416 10.13 -4.47 23.63
N THR A 417 9.30 -3.61 24.20
CA THR A 417 8.30 -3.97 25.21
C THR A 417 7.01 -4.52 24.57
N ARG A 418 6.19 -5.25 25.34
CA ARG A 418 4.88 -5.74 24.87
C ARG A 418 3.96 -4.62 24.40
N ALA A 419 3.95 -3.47 25.09
CA ALA A 419 3.15 -2.32 24.68
C ALA A 419 3.63 -1.71 23.36
N GLU A 420 4.94 -1.54 23.17
CA GLU A 420 5.51 -1.06 21.90
C GLU A 420 5.21 -2.03 20.74
N ALA A 421 5.38 -3.34 20.98
CA ALA A 421 5.10 -4.35 19.97
C ALA A 421 3.62 -4.38 19.59
N ALA A 422 2.70 -4.31 20.55
CA ALA A 422 1.27 -4.21 20.30
C ALA A 422 0.93 -2.94 19.51
N ALA A 423 1.46 -1.78 19.90
CA ALA A 423 1.22 -0.53 19.18
C ALA A 423 1.74 -0.56 17.72
N ALA A 424 2.82 -1.28 17.44
CA ALA A 424 3.30 -1.47 16.07
C ALA A 424 2.27 -2.21 15.19
N LEU A 425 1.57 -3.19 15.77
CA LEU A 425 0.59 -4.04 15.10
C LEU A 425 -0.82 -3.43 15.00
N TRP A 426 -1.04 -2.26 15.59
CA TRP A 426 -2.34 -1.58 15.55
C TRP A 426 -2.78 -1.18 14.14
N TYR A 427 -1.85 -0.98 13.20
CA TYR A 427 -2.16 -0.57 11.84
C TYR A 427 -1.35 -1.38 10.84
N PHE A 428 -1.98 -1.80 9.75
CA PHE A 428 -1.31 -2.44 8.62
C PHE A 428 -1.67 -1.75 7.32
N GLY A 429 -0.68 -1.56 6.45
CA GLY A 429 -0.86 -1.02 5.10
C GLY A 429 -0.14 0.32 4.91
N SER A 430 -0.23 0.86 3.69
CA SER A 430 0.27 2.18 3.34
C SER A 430 -0.62 3.29 3.91
N GLN A 431 -0.17 4.54 3.86
CA GLN A 431 -0.92 5.68 4.41
C GLN A 431 -2.36 5.82 3.87
N SER A 432 -2.62 5.42 2.62
CA SER A 432 -3.90 5.57 1.93
C SER A 432 -4.77 4.31 1.90
N GLU A 433 -4.20 3.12 2.13
CA GLU A 433 -4.89 1.84 1.93
C GLU A 433 -4.86 0.91 3.16
N GLY A 434 -4.23 1.35 4.24
CA GLY A 434 -4.12 0.55 5.46
C GLY A 434 -5.35 0.57 6.35
N ILE A 435 -5.45 -0.45 7.20
CA ILE A 435 -6.55 -0.70 8.11
C ILE A 435 -5.98 -0.78 9.53
N SER A 436 -6.62 -0.09 10.46
CA SER A 436 -6.34 -0.17 11.89
C SER A 436 -7.08 -1.32 12.56
N ALA A 437 -6.58 -1.77 13.72
CA ALA A 437 -7.26 -2.73 14.56
C ALA A 437 -8.67 -2.24 14.98
N ARG A 438 -8.84 -0.91 15.10
CA ARG A 438 -10.13 -0.28 15.40
C ARG A 438 -11.15 -0.44 14.28
N GLU A 439 -10.72 -0.35 13.04
CA GLU A 439 -11.59 -0.49 11.87
C GLU A 439 -11.92 -1.95 11.56
N ALA A 440 -11.03 -2.88 11.95
CA ALA A 440 -11.20 -4.30 11.72
C ALA A 440 -12.04 -5.04 12.77
N ARG A 441 -12.46 -4.36 13.84
CA ARG A 441 -13.21 -4.95 14.97
C ARG A 441 -14.70 -5.14 14.69
#